data_AF-A0A952BFD2-F1
#
_entry.id   AF-A0A952BFD2-F1
#
_cell.length_a   1.000
_cell.length_b   1.000
_cell.length_c   1.000
_cell.angle_alpha   90.00
_cell.angle_beta   90.00
_cell.angle_gamma   90.00
#
_symmetry.space_group_name_H-M   'P 1'
#
loop_
_entity.id
_entity.type
_entity.pdbx_description
1 polymer ?
#
loop_
_entity_poly.entity_id
_entity_poly.type
_entity_poly.pdbx_seq_one_letter_code
_entity_poly.pdbx_strand_id
1 'polypeptide(L)'
;MHSVPVQSQRMASSLLRGLIARLRLLMVPLSLTVILTVVGIASTAPAAEPGTERERSGGHGSAEVIAVKNYVQALASGNRVAAGRLDFACQYRMVTARSSRLDAFPSDSDPVYAACWDVLDGAHAMAIQQGDEGMGALWPGKGSLVFYRLELHRYAPSFFVIDLLGSPPARGFALEALDSTPQPPASFRLRDGDSVVTAKATLVRLRVTYNDPLTSPVSYAPGAYKWSNTVKRPRRALKTVTLRWVVLSDLKKLGFPGDIAVLNLPVSEGDGVRTVQVPSVIENGGYEAKSGVWWKPNDAPEALRAAVKRARQLPEFQDRIALLNRLLIINPSHPEALTALSRNLYQTLLSARGNENHAVVRDSVLADRLHALLWNTYAQTERVDLALGMEMGGFSKPTPADYIYRMIPAMEKLAQIRPEDLENRFRLGTAYRWANDQLTAIKANEALVKEIPAEHGELRSRALIELAWSRIAKVAWNRRLEDPGILVAYKEAEEAFKLADRPLDKFTAAYTMGYSLIFTPNRDNRTMLKRFAEARHWFKQVAGASPESWRYLLGNETVKAVIDANPEFQSLLEES
;
A
#
# COMPACT_ATOMS: atom_id res chain seq x y z
N MET A 1 20.77 8.13 36.73
CA MET A 1 21.84 7.12 36.49
C MET A 1 21.16 5.92 35.84
N HIS A 2 21.40 5.45 34.61
CA HIS A 2 22.42 5.71 33.60
C HIS A 2 21.76 5.99 32.23
N SER A 3 22.24 7.05 31.57
CA SER A 3 21.96 7.38 30.17
C SER A 3 22.98 6.64 29.27
N VAL A 4 22.49 5.79 28.36
CA VAL A 4 23.32 5.20 27.30
C VAL A 4 23.33 6.14 26.09
N PRO A 5 24.47 6.41 25.43
CA PRO A 5 24.55 7.44 24.40
C PRO A 5 24.02 6.98 23.03
N VAL A 6 23.24 7.87 22.41
CA VAL A 6 22.62 7.79 21.06
C VAL A 6 23.63 7.55 19.91
N GLN A 7 24.93 7.57 20.19
CA GLN A 7 26.00 7.38 19.21
C GLN A 7 26.23 5.91 18.80
N SER A 8 25.88 4.95 19.67
CA SER A 8 26.09 3.51 19.42
C SER A 8 25.14 2.93 18.37
N GLN A 9 23.89 3.40 18.30
CA GLN A 9 22.91 2.95 17.30
C GLN A 9 23.19 3.47 15.88
N ARG A 10 23.97 4.55 15.72
CA ARG A 10 24.27 5.16 14.42
C ARG A 10 25.39 4.46 13.64
N MET A 11 26.33 3.79 14.32
CA MET A 11 27.40 3.05 13.63
C MET A 11 26.93 1.70 13.08
N ALA A 12 26.04 1.01 13.82
CA ALA A 12 25.57 -0.34 13.45
C ALA A 12 24.77 -0.36 12.13
N SER A 13 24.04 0.72 11.79
CA SER A 13 23.25 0.81 10.56
C SER A 13 24.09 1.08 9.30
N SER A 14 25.23 1.77 9.44
CA SER A 14 26.14 2.02 8.32
C SER A 14 27.00 0.80 7.96
N LEU A 15 27.44 0.04 8.99
CA LEU A 15 28.20 -1.20 8.82
C LEU A 15 27.36 -2.31 8.17
N LEU A 16 26.07 -2.42 8.52
CA LEU A 16 25.17 -3.43 7.95
C LEU A 16 24.79 -3.13 6.49
N ARG A 17 24.68 -1.84 6.09
CA ARG A 17 24.44 -1.44 4.70
C ARG A 17 25.68 -1.63 3.82
N GLY A 18 26.88 -1.48 4.37
CA GLY A 18 28.15 -1.79 3.68
C GLY A 18 28.35 -3.28 3.39
N LEU A 19 27.88 -4.17 4.28
CA LEU A 19 27.99 -5.62 4.11
C LEU A 19 27.07 -6.16 3.00
N ILE A 20 25.86 -5.60 2.86
CA ILE A 20 24.88 -6.00 1.85
C ILE A 20 25.31 -5.60 0.43
N ALA A 21 26.08 -4.50 0.30
CA ALA A 21 26.66 -4.08 -0.98
C ALA A 21 27.82 -4.98 -1.44
N ARG A 22 28.58 -5.58 -0.51
CA ARG A 22 29.70 -6.49 -0.85
C ARG A 22 29.22 -7.92 -1.17
N LEU A 23 28.10 -8.37 -0.62
CA LEU A 23 27.56 -9.72 -0.88
C LEU A 23 26.88 -9.88 -2.24
N ARG A 24 26.65 -8.79 -2.99
CA ARG A 24 26.02 -8.82 -4.32
C ARG A 24 27.01 -8.90 -5.49
N LEU A 25 28.33 -8.89 -5.23
CA LEU A 25 29.36 -8.94 -6.28
C LEU A 25 29.93 -10.35 -6.55
N LEU A 26 29.42 -11.40 -5.90
CA LEU A 26 29.92 -12.78 -5.97
C LEU A 26 28.81 -13.76 -6.36
N MET A 27 28.22 -13.61 -7.54
CA MET A 27 27.38 -14.65 -8.16
C MET A 27 27.48 -14.54 -9.69
N VAL A 28 28.49 -15.20 -10.26
CA VAL A 28 28.59 -15.53 -11.69
C VAL A 28 27.84 -16.85 -11.91
N PRO A 29 27.04 -17.03 -12.98
CA PRO A 29 26.34 -18.29 -13.21
C PRO A 29 27.26 -19.32 -13.86
N LEU A 30 27.37 -20.51 -13.26
CA LEU A 30 27.95 -21.70 -13.88
C LEU A 30 26.82 -22.52 -14.51
N SER A 31 26.74 -22.52 -15.84
CA SER A 31 25.82 -23.34 -16.62
C SER A 31 26.30 -24.80 -16.64
N LEU A 32 25.44 -25.74 -16.23
CA LEU A 32 25.62 -27.16 -16.55
C LEU A 32 24.29 -27.74 -17.06
N THR A 33 24.26 -28.03 -18.35
CA THR A 33 23.30 -28.89 -19.04
C THR A 33 23.51 -30.35 -18.65
N VAL A 34 22.46 -31.03 -18.21
CA VAL A 34 22.39 -32.50 -18.20
C VAL A 34 21.13 -32.92 -18.93
N ILE A 35 21.33 -33.57 -20.08
CA ILE A 35 20.33 -34.30 -20.85
C ILE A 35 20.29 -35.71 -20.29
N LEU A 36 19.12 -36.20 -19.89
CA LEU A 36 18.89 -37.64 -19.74
C LEU A 36 17.53 -38.02 -20.33
N THR A 37 17.59 -38.73 -21.45
CA THR A 37 16.53 -39.50 -22.08
C THR A 37 16.41 -40.87 -21.42
N VAL A 38 15.19 -41.31 -21.09
CA VAL A 38 14.84 -42.73 -20.97
C VAL A 38 13.47 -42.98 -21.59
N VAL A 39 13.44 -43.90 -22.55
CA VAL A 39 12.27 -44.54 -23.18
C VAL A 39 12.37 -46.04 -22.87
N GLY A 40 11.24 -46.72 -22.62
CA GLY A 40 11.15 -48.19 -22.56
C GLY A 40 10.12 -48.70 -21.53
N ILE A 41 8.82 -48.83 -21.89
CA ILE A 41 8.09 -50.05 -22.31
C ILE A 41 7.75 -51.02 -21.17
N ALA A 42 6.44 -51.25 -20.95
CA ALA A 42 5.87 -52.58 -20.63
C ALA A 42 4.34 -52.62 -20.88
N SER A 43 3.90 -53.50 -21.78
CA SER A 43 2.57 -54.14 -21.86
C SER A 43 2.72 -55.54 -21.21
N THR A 44 1.78 -56.20 -20.51
CA THR A 44 0.43 -56.70 -20.87
C THR A 44 -0.32 -57.29 -19.64
N ALA A 45 -1.64 -57.01 -19.52
CA ALA A 45 -2.86 -57.75 -19.03
C ALA A 45 -2.81 -59.07 -18.17
N PRO A 46 -3.95 -59.61 -17.64
CA PRO A 46 -5.11 -59.07 -16.88
C PRO A 46 -5.53 -59.94 -15.64
N ALA A 47 -6.71 -59.63 -15.03
CA ALA A 47 -7.51 -60.35 -14.00
C ALA A 47 -7.27 -59.92 -12.53
N ALA A 48 -8.26 -59.69 -11.64
CA ALA A 48 -9.69 -60.01 -11.62
C ALA A 48 -10.48 -58.99 -10.75
N GLU A 49 -11.76 -58.77 -11.08
CA GLU A 49 -12.79 -58.19 -10.18
C GLU A 49 -13.28 -59.27 -9.18
N PRO A 50 -13.67 -58.94 -7.94
CA PRO A 50 -15.05 -58.45 -7.70
C PRO A 50 -15.20 -57.42 -6.55
N GLY A 51 -16.19 -56.53 -6.69
CA GLY A 51 -16.74 -55.79 -5.54
C GLY A 51 -17.37 -54.45 -5.88
N THR A 52 -18.38 -54.44 -6.76
CA THR A 52 -19.38 -53.37 -6.98
C THR A 52 -19.19 -52.09 -6.18
N GLU A 53 -18.41 -51.17 -6.74
CA GLU A 53 -18.41 -49.78 -6.35
C GLU A 53 -19.73 -49.18 -6.84
N ARG A 54 -20.62 -48.87 -5.90
CA ARG A 54 -21.84 -48.11 -6.19
C ARG A 54 -21.39 -46.73 -6.65
N GLU A 55 -21.43 -46.50 -7.96
CA GLU A 55 -21.44 -45.16 -8.55
C GLU A 55 -22.44 -44.30 -7.77
N ARG A 56 -21.93 -43.38 -6.95
CA ARG A 56 -22.72 -42.25 -6.48
C ARG A 56 -22.65 -41.19 -7.58
N SER A 57 -23.58 -41.34 -8.51
CA SER A 57 -24.06 -40.31 -9.42
C SER A 57 -24.05 -38.93 -8.76
N GLY A 58 -23.44 -37.96 -9.44
CA GLY A 58 -23.53 -36.57 -9.04
C GLY A 58 -24.97 -36.05 -9.02
N GLY A 59 -25.18 -35.00 -8.22
CA GLY A 59 -26.12 -33.96 -8.62
C GLY A 59 -27.30 -33.66 -7.70
N HIS A 60 -27.27 -33.91 -6.39
CA HIS A 60 -28.04 -33.14 -5.38
C HIS A 60 -27.14 -33.02 -4.15
N GLY A 61 -26.68 -31.81 -3.79
CA GLY A 61 -25.82 -31.61 -2.63
C GLY A 61 -26.53 -32.04 -1.34
N SER A 62 -25.79 -32.60 -0.38
CA SER A 62 -26.34 -32.92 0.95
C SER A 62 -26.99 -31.68 1.58
N ALA A 63 -27.97 -31.88 2.47
CA ALA A 63 -28.69 -30.79 3.12
C ALA A 63 -27.73 -29.82 3.84
N GLU A 64 -26.63 -30.34 4.36
CA GLU A 64 -25.55 -29.59 5.00
C GLU A 64 -24.80 -28.71 3.99
N VAL A 65 -24.48 -29.21 2.80
CA VAL A 65 -23.85 -28.41 1.74
C VAL A 65 -24.77 -27.28 1.28
N ILE A 66 -26.07 -27.54 1.16
CA ILE A 66 -27.08 -26.53 0.82
C ILE A 66 -27.17 -25.47 1.92
N ALA A 67 -27.20 -25.87 3.18
CA ALA A 67 -27.25 -24.96 4.33
C ALA A 67 -26.04 -24.02 4.36
N VAL A 68 -24.82 -24.53 4.15
CA VAL A 68 -23.62 -23.68 4.10
C VAL A 68 -23.67 -22.73 2.92
N LYS A 69 -24.06 -23.19 1.72
CA LYS A 69 -24.20 -22.31 0.55
C LYS A 69 -25.22 -21.19 0.78
N ASN A 70 -26.34 -21.48 1.42
CA ASN A 70 -27.36 -20.48 1.74
C ASN A 70 -26.89 -19.51 2.82
N TYR A 71 -26.17 -20.00 3.83
CA TYR A 71 -25.58 -19.14 4.86
C TYR A 71 -24.55 -18.18 4.26
N VAL A 72 -23.63 -18.68 3.43
CA VAL A 72 -22.64 -17.86 2.71
C VAL A 72 -23.34 -16.82 1.82
N GLN A 73 -24.42 -17.19 1.13
CA GLN A 73 -25.20 -16.24 0.34
C GLN A 73 -25.85 -15.15 1.18
N ALA A 74 -26.36 -15.50 2.36
CA ALA A 74 -26.93 -14.53 3.29
C ALA A 74 -25.86 -13.54 3.80
N LEU A 75 -24.68 -14.05 4.16
CA LEU A 75 -23.54 -13.21 4.56
C LEU A 75 -23.13 -12.24 3.45
N ALA A 76 -22.93 -12.74 2.24
CA ALA A 76 -22.45 -11.93 1.11
C ALA A 76 -23.46 -10.90 0.60
N SER A 77 -24.73 -11.01 0.99
CA SER A 77 -25.81 -10.07 0.62
C SER A 77 -26.23 -9.15 1.77
N GLY A 78 -25.58 -9.23 2.94
CA GLY A 78 -26.02 -8.49 4.12
C GLY A 78 -27.38 -8.93 4.66
N ASN A 79 -27.90 -10.11 4.26
CA ASN A 79 -29.21 -10.58 4.67
C ASN A 79 -29.15 -11.17 6.09
N ARG A 80 -29.26 -10.28 7.07
CA ARG A 80 -29.19 -10.60 8.50
C ARG A 80 -30.19 -11.65 8.97
N VAL A 81 -31.39 -11.70 8.40
CA VAL A 81 -32.44 -12.66 8.80
C VAL A 81 -32.07 -14.06 8.32
N ALA A 82 -31.74 -14.20 7.03
CA ALA A 82 -31.33 -15.48 6.47
C ALA A 82 -30.03 -16.00 7.11
N ALA A 83 -29.08 -15.10 7.42
CA ALA A 83 -27.86 -15.44 8.13
C ALA A 83 -28.18 -15.93 9.56
N GLY A 84 -28.94 -15.17 10.35
CA GLY A 84 -29.29 -15.54 11.72
C GLY A 84 -30.13 -16.83 11.82
N ARG A 85 -30.95 -17.13 10.81
CA ARG A 85 -31.68 -18.41 10.74
C ARG A 85 -30.79 -19.62 10.49
N LEU A 86 -29.61 -19.44 9.91
CA LEU A 86 -28.66 -20.52 9.64
C LEU A 86 -27.45 -20.47 10.57
N ASP A 87 -27.31 -19.46 11.42
CA ASP A 87 -26.19 -19.32 12.35
C ASP A 87 -26.46 -20.01 13.69
N PHE A 88 -25.59 -20.94 14.09
CA PHE A 88 -25.77 -21.68 15.34
C PHE A 88 -25.74 -20.76 16.56
N ALA A 89 -24.84 -19.79 16.63
CA ALA A 89 -24.74 -18.89 17.79
C ALA A 89 -26.01 -18.05 17.95
N CYS A 90 -26.58 -17.59 16.84
CA CYS A 90 -27.84 -16.86 16.84
C CYS A 90 -29.02 -17.74 17.28
N GLN A 91 -29.16 -18.96 16.72
CA GLN A 91 -30.22 -19.86 17.17
C GLN A 91 -30.05 -20.28 18.64
N TYR A 92 -28.81 -20.54 19.08
CA TYR A 92 -28.49 -20.85 20.46
C TYR A 92 -28.94 -19.73 21.40
N ARG A 93 -28.68 -18.47 21.05
CA ARG A 93 -29.17 -17.31 21.80
C ARG A 93 -30.70 -17.28 21.88
N MET A 94 -31.42 -17.62 20.80
CA MET A 94 -32.88 -17.69 20.81
C MET A 94 -33.41 -18.77 21.77
N VAL A 95 -32.81 -19.96 21.75
CA VAL A 95 -33.23 -21.11 22.58
C VAL A 95 -32.92 -20.89 24.05
N THR A 96 -31.75 -20.33 24.35
CA THR A 96 -31.31 -20.11 25.74
C THR A 96 -31.98 -18.93 26.42
N ALA A 97 -32.47 -17.94 25.65
CA ALA A 97 -33.23 -16.81 26.17
C ALA A 97 -34.68 -17.16 26.57
N ARG A 98 -35.18 -18.36 26.21
CA ARG A 98 -36.56 -18.78 26.50
C ARG A 98 -36.59 -19.97 27.44
N SER A 99 -37.66 -20.06 28.24
CA SER A 99 -37.90 -21.18 29.16
C SER A 99 -38.40 -22.44 28.44
N SER A 100 -39.13 -22.28 27.33
CA SER A 100 -39.73 -23.33 26.52
C SER A 100 -39.05 -23.53 25.16
N ARG A 101 -39.30 -24.69 24.52
CA ARG A 101 -38.84 -24.99 23.15
C ARG A 101 -39.38 -23.97 22.14
N LEU A 102 -38.61 -23.76 21.07
CA LEU A 102 -38.99 -22.92 19.94
C LEU A 102 -39.49 -23.78 18.78
N ASP A 103 -40.79 -23.74 18.50
CA ASP A 103 -41.39 -24.52 17.40
C ASP A 103 -41.20 -23.86 16.02
N ALA A 104 -40.91 -22.56 16.00
CA ALA A 104 -40.66 -21.79 14.78
C ALA A 104 -39.66 -20.66 15.03
N PHE A 105 -39.06 -20.18 13.95
CA PHE A 105 -38.24 -18.97 13.99
C PHE A 105 -39.09 -17.74 14.33
N PRO A 106 -38.52 -16.74 15.03
CA PRO A 106 -39.13 -15.43 15.16
C PRO A 106 -39.43 -14.78 13.80
N SER A 107 -40.34 -13.80 13.80
CA SER A 107 -40.66 -12.99 12.63
C SER A 107 -39.41 -12.26 12.11
N ASP A 108 -39.34 -12.00 10.81
CA ASP A 108 -38.19 -11.32 10.16
C ASP A 108 -37.86 -9.94 10.77
N SER A 109 -38.84 -9.29 11.42
CA SER A 109 -38.68 -8.01 12.13
C SER A 109 -38.16 -8.12 13.57
N ASP A 110 -37.94 -9.34 14.09
CA ASP A 110 -37.49 -9.54 15.46
C ASP A 110 -36.06 -8.97 15.66
N PRO A 111 -35.82 -8.19 16.74
CA PRO A 111 -34.53 -7.56 16.99
C PRO A 111 -33.38 -8.55 17.21
N VAL A 112 -33.66 -9.84 17.49
CA VAL A 112 -32.62 -10.85 17.65
C VAL A 112 -31.72 -10.96 16.41
N TYR A 113 -32.27 -10.81 15.21
CA TYR A 113 -31.50 -10.91 13.96
C TYR A 113 -30.51 -9.76 13.82
N ALA A 114 -30.91 -8.54 14.20
CA ALA A 114 -30.01 -7.40 14.25
C ALA A 114 -28.92 -7.61 15.32
N ALA A 115 -29.31 -8.02 16.52
CA ALA A 115 -28.36 -8.22 17.61
C ALA A 115 -27.36 -9.36 17.36
N CYS A 116 -27.71 -10.39 16.57
CA CYS A 116 -26.77 -11.41 16.10
C CYS A 116 -25.84 -10.86 15.02
N TRP A 117 -26.38 -10.07 14.09
CA TRP A 117 -25.61 -9.45 13.01
C TRP A 117 -24.57 -8.47 13.55
N ASP A 118 -24.91 -7.63 14.53
CA ASP A 118 -24.00 -6.64 15.11
C ASP A 118 -22.74 -7.28 15.72
N VAL A 119 -22.88 -8.47 16.32
CA VAL A 119 -21.73 -9.24 16.85
C VAL A 119 -20.84 -9.73 15.72
N LEU A 120 -21.44 -10.21 14.63
CA LEU A 120 -20.72 -10.69 13.46
C LEU A 120 -20.00 -9.54 12.72
N ASP A 121 -20.71 -8.43 12.51
CA ASP A 121 -20.19 -7.21 11.87
C ASP A 121 -19.05 -6.60 12.68
N GLY A 122 -19.20 -6.51 14.01
CA GLY A 122 -18.14 -6.07 14.92
C GLY A 122 -16.88 -6.95 14.86
N ALA A 123 -17.04 -8.27 14.68
CA ALA A 123 -15.90 -9.16 14.45
C ALA A 123 -15.26 -8.94 13.07
N HIS A 124 -16.07 -8.77 12.02
CA HIS A 124 -15.58 -8.51 10.66
C HIS A 124 -14.83 -7.19 10.54
N ALA A 125 -15.20 -6.17 11.32
CA ALA A 125 -14.52 -4.88 11.37
C ALA A 125 -13.01 -5.00 11.61
N MET A 126 -12.55 -6.03 12.33
CA MET A 126 -11.12 -6.30 12.57
C MET A 126 -10.31 -6.59 11.29
N ALA A 127 -10.97 -7.08 10.24
CA ALA A 127 -10.34 -7.33 8.94
C ALA A 127 -10.49 -6.16 7.96
N ILE A 128 -11.18 -5.08 8.36
CA ILE A 128 -11.41 -3.92 7.50
C ILE A 128 -10.34 -2.85 7.77
N GLN A 129 -9.51 -2.58 6.78
CA GLN A 129 -8.62 -1.42 6.79
C GLN A 129 -9.41 -0.18 6.42
N GLN A 130 -9.51 0.78 7.35
CA GLN A 130 -10.13 2.09 7.13
C GLN A 130 -9.14 3.26 7.21
N GLY A 131 -7.99 3.07 7.89
CA GLY A 131 -7.01 4.13 8.12
C GLY A 131 -5.89 4.21 7.09
N ASP A 132 -5.40 5.42 6.86
CA ASP A 132 -4.14 5.70 6.19
C ASP A 132 -2.98 5.35 7.13
N GLU A 133 -2.31 4.24 6.88
CA GLU A 133 -1.05 3.93 7.54
C GLU A 133 0.07 4.31 6.58
N GLY A 134 0.76 5.43 6.81
CA GLY A 134 1.89 5.92 5.99
C GLY A 134 2.93 4.84 5.65
N MET A 135 3.16 3.92 6.59
CA MET A 135 4.06 2.78 6.44
C MET A 135 3.44 1.58 5.70
N GLY A 136 2.12 1.48 5.66
CA GLY A 136 1.39 0.54 4.83
C GLY A 136 1.28 1.06 3.40
N ALA A 137 1.76 0.28 2.44
CA ALA A 137 1.55 0.53 0.99
C ALA A 137 0.07 0.43 0.54
N LEU A 138 -0.89 0.56 1.46
CA LEU A 138 -2.33 0.42 1.22
C LEU A 138 -3.02 1.65 1.76
N TRP A 139 -3.48 2.50 0.85
CA TRP A 139 -4.50 3.47 1.15
C TRP A 139 -5.84 2.84 0.77
N PRO A 140 -6.78 2.64 1.70
CA PRO A 140 -8.02 1.95 1.40
C PRO A 140 -8.92 2.73 0.42
N GLY A 141 -8.74 4.07 0.35
CA GLY A 141 -9.63 5.00 -0.35
C GLY A 141 -10.81 5.40 0.55
N LYS A 142 -11.88 5.99 -0.01
CA LYS A 142 -13.15 6.17 0.73
C LYS A 142 -13.86 4.84 1.05
N GLY A 143 -13.36 3.71 0.55
CA GLY A 143 -13.94 2.38 0.70
C GLY A 143 -13.11 1.46 1.58
N SER A 144 -13.81 0.59 2.32
CA SER A 144 -13.25 -0.54 3.06
C SER A 144 -12.33 -1.40 2.17
N LEU A 145 -11.14 -1.73 2.67
CA LEU A 145 -10.32 -2.81 2.12
C LEU A 145 -10.30 -3.95 3.12
N VAL A 146 -10.70 -5.14 2.69
CA VAL A 146 -10.55 -6.35 3.51
C VAL A 146 -9.09 -6.77 3.48
N PHE A 147 -8.39 -6.58 4.59
CA PHE A 147 -6.99 -6.93 4.77
C PHE A 147 -6.79 -7.83 5.99
N TYR A 148 -6.46 -9.09 5.72
CA TYR A 148 -6.13 -10.08 6.75
C TYR A 148 -4.72 -9.84 7.28
N ARG A 149 -4.64 -9.10 8.39
CA ARG A 149 -3.40 -8.77 9.12
C ARG A 149 -2.85 -9.94 9.93
N LEU A 150 -3.71 -10.87 10.33
CA LEU A 150 -3.31 -12.10 11.01
C LEU A 150 -3.06 -13.21 9.98
N GLU A 151 -2.47 -14.32 10.44
CA GLU A 151 -2.39 -15.52 9.62
C GLU A 151 -3.81 -16.02 9.28
N LEU A 152 -4.04 -16.45 8.04
CA LEU A 152 -5.39 -16.74 7.53
C LEU A 152 -6.18 -17.75 8.37
N HIS A 153 -5.51 -18.71 9.00
CA HIS A 153 -6.13 -19.73 9.86
C HIS A 153 -6.71 -19.17 11.17
N ARG A 154 -6.40 -17.92 11.53
CA ARG A 154 -6.96 -17.24 12.72
C ARG A 154 -8.34 -16.64 12.45
N TYR A 155 -8.76 -16.55 11.19
CA TYR A 155 -10.07 -16.01 10.82
C TYR A 155 -11.11 -17.12 10.69
N ALA A 156 -12.32 -16.85 11.19
CA ALA A 156 -13.47 -17.72 10.96
C ALA A 156 -13.85 -17.74 9.46
N PRO A 157 -14.51 -18.80 8.97
CA PRO A 157 -14.89 -18.92 7.56
C PRO A 157 -15.70 -17.73 7.02
N SER A 158 -16.55 -17.12 7.84
CA SER A 158 -17.37 -15.95 7.44
C SER A 158 -16.57 -14.75 6.96
N PHE A 159 -15.34 -14.53 7.47
CA PHE A 159 -14.50 -13.40 7.06
C PHE A 159 -14.20 -13.41 5.55
N PHE A 160 -14.13 -14.60 4.96
CA PHE A 160 -13.79 -14.81 3.54
C PHE A 160 -14.98 -14.64 2.59
N VAL A 161 -16.17 -14.34 3.11
CA VAL A 161 -17.42 -14.24 2.34
C VAL A 161 -18.30 -13.07 2.78
N ILE A 162 -17.71 -12.05 3.42
CA ILE A 162 -18.41 -10.84 3.85
C ILE A 162 -18.93 -10.03 2.65
N ASP A 163 -19.98 -9.25 2.87
CA ASP A 163 -20.65 -8.42 1.86
C ASP A 163 -19.76 -7.32 1.26
N LEU A 164 -18.66 -6.96 1.92
CA LEU A 164 -17.65 -6.04 1.40
C LEU A 164 -16.71 -6.64 0.35
N LEU A 165 -16.79 -7.95 0.10
CA LEU A 165 -15.95 -8.65 -0.88
C LEU A 165 -16.61 -8.63 -2.27
N GLY A 166 -16.25 -7.63 -3.07
CA GLY A 166 -16.77 -7.43 -4.42
C GLY A 166 -17.22 -5.99 -4.66
N SER A 167 -17.55 -5.65 -5.91
CA SER A 167 -18.34 -4.44 -6.21
C SER A 167 -19.82 -4.85 -6.34
N PRO A 168 -20.76 -4.18 -5.65
CA PRO A 168 -22.19 -4.35 -5.93
C PRO A 168 -22.48 -4.13 -7.42
N PRO A 169 -23.45 -4.84 -8.04
CA PRO A 169 -24.52 -5.65 -7.43
C PRO A 169 -24.32 -7.17 -7.44
N ALA A 170 -23.16 -7.68 -7.89
CA ALA A 170 -22.92 -9.13 -8.00
C ALA A 170 -22.07 -9.68 -6.84
N ARG A 171 -22.20 -10.99 -6.57
CA ARG A 171 -21.28 -11.70 -5.66
C ARG A 171 -19.85 -11.54 -6.18
N GLY A 172 -18.95 -10.99 -5.36
CA GLY A 172 -17.54 -10.83 -5.71
C GLY A 172 -16.76 -12.15 -5.80
N PHE A 173 -17.42 -13.29 -5.62
CA PHE A 173 -16.81 -14.62 -5.62
C PHE A 173 -17.78 -15.71 -6.11
N ALA A 174 -17.22 -16.82 -6.57
CA ALA A 174 -17.87 -18.08 -6.88
C ALA A 174 -17.63 -19.12 -5.79
N LEU A 175 -18.58 -20.06 -5.64
CA LEU A 175 -18.53 -21.14 -4.66
C LEU A 175 -18.58 -22.50 -5.34
N GLU A 176 -17.65 -23.37 -4.96
CA GLU A 176 -17.61 -24.78 -5.38
C GLU A 176 -17.59 -25.65 -4.11
N ALA A 177 -18.52 -26.62 -4.03
CA ALA A 177 -18.49 -27.59 -2.95
C ALA A 177 -17.52 -28.71 -3.34
N LEU A 178 -16.52 -28.95 -2.51
CA LEU A 178 -15.52 -29.99 -2.76
C LEU A 178 -16.02 -31.34 -2.23
N ASP A 179 -16.42 -31.36 -0.96
CA ASP A 179 -16.98 -32.54 -0.30
C ASP A 179 -17.70 -32.18 1.01
N SER A 180 -18.36 -33.19 1.57
CA SER A 180 -18.93 -33.17 2.91
C SER A 180 -18.68 -34.50 3.61
N THR A 181 -18.13 -34.46 4.82
CA THR A 181 -17.81 -35.65 5.62
C THR A 181 -18.48 -35.60 6.99
N PRO A 182 -19.17 -36.67 7.41
CA PRO A 182 -19.68 -36.78 8.77
C PRO A 182 -18.54 -36.69 9.78
N GLN A 183 -18.78 -35.99 10.89
CA GLN A 183 -17.88 -35.88 12.03
C GLN A 183 -18.53 -36.57 13.24
N PRO A 184 -17.75 -36.95 14.26
CA PRO A 184 -18.33 -37.31 15.54
C PRO A 184 -19.22 -36.19 16.08
N PRO A 185 -20.34 -36.54 16.77
CA PRO A 185 -21.34 -35.56 17.18
C PRO A 185 -20.74 -34.41 17.99
N ALA A 186 -21.20 -33.19 17.70
CA ALA A 186 -20.87 -32.02 18.49
C ALA A 186 -21.56 -32.12 19.85
N SER A 187 -20.90 -31.69 20.92
CA SER A 187 -21.47 -31.71 22.27
C SER A 187 -21.45 -30.32 22.92
N PHE A 188 -22.55 -29.97 23.60
CA PHE A 188 -22.71 -28.69 24.29
C PHE A 188 -23.79 -28.78 25.38
N ARG A 189 -23.92 -27.75 26.22
CA ARG A 189 -25.05 -27.60 27.16
C ARG A 189 -25.96 -26.50 26.65
N LEU A 190 -27.24 -26.53 27.01
CA LEU A 190 -28.19 -25.45 26.69
C LEU A 190 -28.20 -24.39 27.79
N ARG A 191 -28.07 -24.79 29.06
CA ARG A 191 -27.93 -23.87 30.20
C ARG A 191 -26.84 -24.35 31.14
N ASP A 192 -26.37 -23.45 31.98
CA ASP A 192 -25.42 -23.78 33.04
C ASP A 192 -26.05 -24.81 34.00
N GLY A 193 -25.38 -25.95 34.17
CA GLY A 193 -25.86 -27.06 34.99
C GLY A 193 -26.68 -28.13 34.25
N ASP A 194 -27.07 -27.90 32.99
CA ASP A 194 -27.79 -28.91 32.19
C ASP A 194 -26.90 -30.11 31.81
N SER A 195 -27.54 -31.25 31.54
CA SER A 195 -26.88 -32.39 30.90
C SER A 195 -26.35 -32.02 29.52
N VAL A 196 -25.20 -32.59 29.15
CA VAL A 196 -24.62 -32.41 27.82
C VAL A 196 -25.54 -33.04 26.77
N VAL A 197 -25.88 -32.26 25.74
CA VAL A 197 -26.61 -32.73 24.56
C VAL A 197 -25.65 -32.94 23.40
N THR A 198 -26.04 -33.79 22.45
CA THR A 198 -25.28 -34.07 21.24
C THR A 198 -26.07 -33.75 19.98
N ALA A 199 -25.43 -33.09 19.02
CA ALA A 199 -25.97 -32.83 17.69
C ALA A 199 -25.08 -33.51 16.64
N LYS A 200 -25.68 -33.98 15.55
CA LYS A 200 -24.87 -34.51 14.43
C LYS A 200 -24.03 -33.39 13.85
N ALA A 201 -22.77 -33.69 13.54
CA ALA A 201 -21.85 -32.74 12.95
C ALA A 201 -21.38 -33.23 11.58
N THR A 202 -21.32 -32.33 10.60
CA THR A 202 -20.79 -32.60 9.28
C THR A 202 -19.80 -31.49 8.92
N LEU A 203 -18.63 -31.86 8.44
CA LEU A 203 -17.65 -30.94 7.88
C LEU A 203 -17.95 -30.77 6.39
N VAL A 204 -18.12 -29.53 5.94
CA VAL A 204 -18.32 -29.18 4.53
C VAL A 204 -17.12 -28.36 4.07
N ARG A 205 -16.47 -28.79 2.99
CA ARG A 205 -15.39 -28.04 2.35
C ARG A 205 -15.91 -27.27 1.14
N LEU A 206 -15.77 -25.95 1.19
CA LEU A 206 -16.09 -25.06 0.08
C LEU A 206 -14.83 -24.36 -0.43
N ARG A 207 -14.65 -24.36 -1.75
CA ARG A 207 -13.69 -23.49 -2.41
C ARG A 207 -14.38 -22.16 -2.75
N VAL A 208 -13.76 -21.07 -2.31
CA VAL A 208 -14.17 -19.70 -2.65
C VAL A 208 -13.17 -19.15 -3.66
N THR A 209 -13.66 -18.75 -4.83
CA THR A 209 -12.85 -18.13 -5.88
C THR A 209 -13.32 -16.70 -6.10
N TYR A 210 -12.47 -15.72 -5.85
CA TYR A 210 -12.82 -14.31 -6.06
C TYR A 210 -12.80 -13.99 -7.56
N ASN A 211 -13.74 -13.16 -8.01
CA ASN A 211 -13.97 -12.90 -9.43
C ASN A 211 -13.11 -11.75 -9.98
N ASP A 212 -12.79 -10.76 -9.13
CA ASP A 212 -12.02 -9.58 -9.52
C ASP A 212 -10.81 -9.41 -8.58
N PRO A 213 -9.57 -9.35 -9.12
CA PRO A 213 -8.38 -9.15 -8.31
C PRO A 213 -8.33 -7.81 -7.56
N LEU A 214 -9.02 -6.77 -8.05
CA LEU A 214 -9.00 -5.40 -7.48
C LEU A 214 -9.97 -5.25 -6.30
N THR A 215 -10.89 -6.19 -6.12
CA THR A 215 -11.82 -6.25 -4.97
C THR A 215 -11.60 -7.48 -4.10
N SER A 216 -10.64 -8.33 -4.47
CA SER A 216 -10.25 -9.49 -3.69
C SER A 216 -9.62 -9.08 -2.35
N PRO A 217 -9.81 -9.88 -1.28
CA PRO A 217 -9.18 -9.59 0.00
C PRO A 217 -7.66 -9.72 -0.10
N VAL A 218 -6.96 -8.90 0.67
CA VAL A 218 -5.51 -8.89 0.73
C VAL A 218 -5.04 -9.62 1.98
N SER A 219 -3.89 -10.28 1.91
CA SER A 219 -3.18 -10.80 3.08
C SER A 219 -1.67 -10.64 2.88
N TYR A 220 -0.89 -11.00 3.90
CA TYR A 220 0.55 -11.13 3.77
C TYR A 220 0.91 -12.28 2.82
N ALA A 221 2.02 -12.13 2.09
CA ALA A 221 2.50 -13.14 1.17
C ALA A 221 2.94 -14.41 1.93
N PRO A 222 2.76 -15.61 1.36
CA PRO A 222 3.23 -16.86 1.95
C PRO A 222 4.72 -16.80 2.29
N GLY A 223 5.10 -17.30 3.47
CA GLY A 223 6.50 -17.38 3.89
C GLY A 223 7.14 -16.04 4.28
N ALA A 224 6.39 -14.93 4.28
CA ALA A 224 6.88 -13.67 4.83
C ALA A 224 7.00 -13.77 6.36
N TYR A 225 8.20 -14.09 6.86
CA TYR A 225 8.47 -14.18 8.30
C TYR A 225 8.34 -12.81 9.00
N LYS A 226 7.84 -12.81 10.24
CA LYS A 226 7.79 -11.63 11.10
C LYS A 226 9.16 -11.38 11.74
N TRP A 227 10.14 -10.91 10.97
CA TRP A 227 11.47 -10.55 11.49
C TRP A 227 11.44 -9.14 12.06
N SER A 228 11.07 -9.01 13.34
CA SER A 228 10.95 -7.73 14.06
C SER A 228 10.02 -6.70 13.39
N ASN A 229 9.65 -5.62 14.07
CA ASN A 229 8.66 -4.65 13.56
C ASN A 229 9.17 -3.80 12.37
N THR A 230 10.41 -4.00 11.91
CA THR A 230 11.08 -3.12 10.93
C THR A 230 11.04 -3.64 9.49
N VAL A 231 10.75 -4.93 9.24
CA VAL A 231 10.66 -5.49 7.89
C VAL A 231 9.22 -5.52 7.40
N LYS A 232 8.89 -4.73 6.38
CA LYS A 232 7.57 -4.73 5.75
C LYS A 232 7.32 -6.09 5.07
N ARG A 233 6.31 -6.82 5.55
CA ARG A 233 5.89 -8.10 4.93
C ARG A 233 5.25 -7.81 3.56
N PRO A 234 5.69 -8.45 2.47
CA PRO A 234 5.04 -8.32 1.18
C PRO A 234 3.57 -8.75 1.27
N ARG A 235 2.71 -8.13 0.47
CA ARG A 235 1.26 -8.32 0.48
C ARG A 235 0.81 -8.91 -0.85
N ARG A 236 -0.28 -9.67 -0.85
CA ARG A 236 -0.84 -10.30 -2.04
C ARG A 236 -2.37 -10.36 -1.96
N ALA A 237 -3.03 -10.20 -3.10
CA ALA A 237 -4.48 -10.37 -3.23
C ALA A 237 -4.83 -11.86 -3.38
N LEU A 238 -5.79 -12.35 -2.62
CA LEU A 238 -6.25 -13.74 -2.66
C LEU A 238 -7.11 -13.98 -3.91
N LYS A 239 -6.83 -15.05 -4.63
CA LYS A 239 -7.61 -15.54 -5.78
C LYS A 239 -8.57 -16.64 -5.37
N THR A 240 -8.08 -17.59 -4.58
CA THR A 240 -8.87 -18.75 -4.14
C THR A 240 -8.47 -19.14 -2.74
N VAL A 241 -9.43 -19.62 -1.95
CA VAL A 241 -9.20 -20.27 -0.64
C VAL A 241 -10.13 -21.47 -0.49
N THR A 242 -9.71 -22.49 0.25
CA THR A 242 -10.62 -23.53 0.72
C THR A 242 -10.98 -23.28 2.17
N LEU A 243 -12.28 -23.34 2.46
CA LEU A 243 -12.86 -23.11 3.78
C LEU A 243 -13.54 -24.38 4.25
N ARG A 244 -13.33 -24.69 5.53
CA ARG A 244 -14.03 -25.73 6.27
C ARG A 244 -15.17 -25.11 7.06
N TRP A 245 -16.37 -25.65 6.89
CA TRP A 245 -17.58 -25.24 7.59
C TRP A 245 -18.11 -26.42 8.38
N VAL A 246 -18.41 -26.21 9.66
CA VAL A 246 -19.05 -27.24 10.47
C VAL A 246 -20.54 -26.97 10.49
N VAL A 247 -21.33 -27.99 10.17
CA VAL A 247 -22.79 -27.93 10.14
C VAL A 247 -23.34 -28.87 11.20
N LEU A 248 -24.23 -28.35 12.03
CA LEU A 248 -24.96 -29.13 13.02
C LEU A 248 -26.35 -29.44 12.49
N SER A 249 -26.77 -30.70 12.58
CA SER A 249 -28.11 -31.17 12.19
C SER A 249 -28.81 -31.89 13.34
N ASP A 250 -30.10 -32.23 13.15
CA ASP A 250 -31.00 -32.76 14.20
C ASP A 250 -31.27 -31.76 15.35
N LEU A 251 -31.08 -30.45 15.13
CA LEU A 251 -31.20 -29.44 16.17
C LEU A 251 -32.64 -29.24 16.67
N LYS A 252 -33.66 -29.52 15.84
CA LYS A 252 -35.08 -29.40 16.28
C LYS A 252 -35.39 -30.32 17.45
N LYS A 253 -34.79 -31.52 17.48
CA LYS A 253 -34.95 -32.48 18.59
C LYS A 253 -34.42 -31.93 19.92
N LEU A 254 -33.49 -30.98 19.84
CA LEU A 254 -32.88 -30.31 20.98
C LEU A 254 -33.61 -28.99 21.35
N GLY A 255 -34.71 -28.65 20.67
CA GLY A 255 -35.54 -27.47 20.96
C GLY A 255 -35.19 -26.21 20.16
N PHE A 256 -34.33 -26.33 19.14
CA PHE A 256 -34.00 -25.24 18.23
C PHE A 256 -35.12 -25.00 17.20
N PRO A 257 -35.32 -23.75 16.73
CA PRO A 257 -36.31 -23.44 15.71
C PRO A 257 -35.97 -24.02 14.32
N GLY A 258 -34.68 -24.18 14.03
CA GLY A 258 -34.15 -24.81 12.82
C GLY A 258 -33.61 -26.20 13.09
N ASP A 259 -33.62 -27.07 12.08
CA ASP A 259 -33.03 -28.41 12.21
C ASP A 259 -31.55 -28.45 11.86
N ILE A 260 -31.10 -27.46 11.07
CA ILE A 260 -29.72 -27.32 10.61
C ILE A 260 -29.21 -25.92 10.94
N ALA A 261 -27.97 -25.83 11.42
CA ALA A 261 -27.26 -24.57 11.62
C ALA A 261 -25.77 -24.71 11.32
N VAL A 262 -25.15 -23.64 10.84
CA VAL A 262 -23.73 -23.50 10.56
C VAL A 262 -23.03 -22.96 11.80
N LEU A 263 -21.97 -23.65 12.20
CA LEU A 263 -21.11 -23.23 13.30
C LEU A 263 -20.03 -22.27 12.77
N ASN A 264 -20.28 -20.97 12.93
CA ASN A 264 -19.36 -19.90 12.55
C ASN A 264 -18.89 -19.15 13.81
N LEU A 265 -18.00 -19.77 14.58
CA LEU A 265 -17.49 -19.16 15.81
C LEU A 265 -16.10 -18.55 15.56
N PRO A 266 -15.87 -17.30 16.01
CA PRO A 266 -14.53 -16.75 16.07
C PRO A 266 -13.73 -17.50 17.14
N VAL A 267 -12.54 -17.99 16.81
CA VAL A 267 -11.61 -18.47 17.84
C VAL A 267 -11.01 -17.22 18.49
N SER A 268 -11.57 -16.78 19.61
CA SER A 268 -11.01 -15.68 20.40
C SER A 268 -9.80 -16.17 21.19
N GLU A 269 -8.61 -15.65 20.90
CA GLU A 269 -7.54 -15.52 21.89
C GLU A 269 -7.88 -14.32 22.79
N GLY A 270 -8.18 -14.55 24.08
CA GLY A 270 -8.10 -13.52 25.13
C GLY A 270 -9.42 -12.91 25.62
N ASP A 271 -9.82 -13.36 26.81
CA ASP A 271 -10.30 -12.63 27.99
C ASP A 271 -11.32 -11.49 27.82
N GLY A 272 -12.62 -11.80 27.99
CA GLY A 272 -13.57 -10.82 28.56
C GLY A 272 -14.98 -10.75 27.96
N VAL A 273 -15.24 -11.33 26.78
CA VAL A 273 -16.60 -11.39 26.23
C VAL A 273 -17.25 -12.70 26.68
N ARG A 274 -18.40 -12.62 27.36
CA ARG A 274 -19.21 -13.78 27.77
C ARG A 274 -19.29 -14.78 26.62
N THR A 275 -18.63 -15.90 26.82
CA THR A 275 -18.44 -16.97 25.85
C THR A 275 -19.80 -17.50 25.40
N VAL A 276 -20.13 -17.31 24.12
CA VAL A 276 -21.06 -18.25 23.46
C VAL A 276 -20.48 -19.64 23.72
N GLN A 277 -21.25 -20.54 24.33
CA GLN A 277 -20.77 -21.87 24.61
C GLN A 277 -20.43 -22.55 23.29
N VAL A 278 -19.13 -22.73 23.05
CA VAL A 278 -18.60 -23.34 21.83
C VAL A 278 -18.91 -24.83 21.90
N PRO A 279 -19.72 -25.39 20.97
CA PRO A 279 -19.87 -26.83 20.87
C PRO A 279 -18.50 -27.49 20.69
N SER A 280 -18.22 -28.49 21.50
CA SER A 280 -17.02 -29.30 21.34
C SER A 280 -17.17 -30.14 20.09
N VAL A 281 -16.36 -29.83 19.08
CA VAL A 281 -16.27 -30.51 17.78
C VAL A 281 -14.85 -31.00 17.56
N ILE A 282 -14.68 -32.06 16.76
CA ILE A 282 -13.35 -32.62 16.48
C ILE A 282 -12.55 -31.70 15.55
N GLU A 283 -13.16 -31.29 14.44
CA GLU A 283 -12.56 -30.28 13.57
C GLU A 283 -13.30 -28.96 13.67
N ASN A 284 -12.53 -27.88 13.84
CA ASN A 284 -13.05 -26.53 13.80
C ASN A 284 -13.25 -26.08 12.34
N GLY A 285 -14.27 -25.25 12.14
CA GLY A 285 -14.39 -24.46 10.91
C GLY A 285 -13.23 -23.48 10.77
N GLY A 286 -12.84 -23.16 9.53
CA GLY A 286 -11.79 -22.19 9.26
C GLY A 286 -11.15 -22.34 7.89
N TYR A 287 -10.14 -21.52 7.63
CA TYR A 287 -9.28 -21.67 6.46
C TYR A 287 -8.53 -23.01 6.49
N GLU A 288 -8.50 -23.71 5.35
CA GLU A 288 -7.71 -24.93 5.17
C GLU A 288 -6.25 -24.55 4.89
N ALA A 289 -5.32 -25.07 5.70
CA ALA A 289 -3.91 -24.71 5.62
C ALA A 289 -3.34 -24.96 4.21
N LYS A 290 -2.54 -24.02 3.72
CA LYS A 290 -1.91 -24.07 2.38
C LYS A 290 -2.89 -24.14 1.18
N SER A 291 -4.19 -23.90 1.38
CA SER A 291 -5.17 -23.88 0.28
C SER A 291 -5.24 -22.54 -0.48
N GLY A 292 -4.66 -21.48 0.07
CA GLY A 292 -4.66 -20.15 -0.52
C GLY A 292 -3.93 -20.12 -1.87
N VAL A 293 -4.55 -19.47 -2.85
CA VAL A 293 -3.96 -19.12 -4.14
C VAL A 293 -4.06 -17.60 -4.28
N TRP A 294 -3.03 -16.96 -4.81
CA TRP A 294 -2.98 -15.49 -4.97
C TRP A 294 -3.01 -15.10 -6.44
N TRP A 295 -3.59 -13.92 -6.70
CA TRP A 295 -3.59 -13.33 -8.02
C TRP A 295 -2.17 -13.00 -8.49
N LYS A 296 -1.90 -13.34 -9.74
CA LYS A 296 -0.67 -13.04 -10.47
C LYS A 296 -0.95 -12.01 -11.57
N PRO A 297 0.08 -11.30 -12.07
CA PRO A 297 -0.08 -10.32 -13.14
C PRO A 297 -0.81 -10.84 -14.39
N ASN A 298 -0.58 -12.10 -14.74
CA ASN A 298 -1.10 -12.72 -15.96
C ASN A 298 -2.49 -13.36 -15.80
N ASP A 299 -3.04 -13.39 -14.59
CA ASP A 299 -4.34 -14.01 -14.35
C ASP A 299 -5.51 -13.16 -14.87
N ALA A 300 -5.37 -11.84 -14.90
CA ALA A 300 -6.41 -10.91 -15.35
C ALA A 300 -5.83 -9.61 -15.97
N PRO A 301 -5.02 -9.71 -17.03
CA PRO A 301 -4.27 -8.56 -17.58
C PRO A 301 -5.18 -7.44 -18.11
N GLU A 302 -6.36 -7.76 -18.61
CA GLU A 302 -7.35 -6.78 -19.08
C GLU A 302 -7.94 -5.96 -17.93
N ALA A 303 -8.29 -6.62 -16.82
CA ALA A 303 -8.80 -5.94 -15.63
C ALA A 303 -7.77 -4.96 -15.06
N LEU A 304 -6.48 -5.34 -15.02
CA LEU A 304 -5.41 -4.45 -14.56
C LEU A 304 -5.22 -3.25 -15.50
N ARG A 305 -5.23 -3.46 -16.82
CA ARG A 305 -5.16 -2.36 -17.80
C ARG A 305 -6.35 -1.40 -17.68
N ALA A 306 -7.56 -1.93 -17.56
CA ALA A 306 -8.77 -1.14 -17.39
C ALA A 306 -8.74 -0.33 -16.08
N ALA A 307 -8.18 -0.89 -15.01
CA ALA A 307 -8.05 -0.20 -13.72
C ALA A 307 -7.15 1.02 -13.77
N VAL A 308 -6.03 1.00 -14.52
CA VAL A 308 -5.20 2.19 -14.73
C VAL A 308 -6.01 3.30 -15.40
N LYS A 309 -6.80 2.96 -16.43
CA LYS A 309 -7.67 3.94 -17.12
C LYS A 309 -8.74 4.49 -16.17
N ARG A 310 -9.40 3.62 -15.40
CA ARG A 310 -10.40 4.02 -14.39
C ARG A 310 -9.79 4.94 -13.33
N ALA A 311 -8.58 4.63 -12.84
CA ALA A 311 -7.90 5.46 -11.85
C ALA A 311 -7.68 6.90 -12.35
N ARG A 312 -7.47 7.13 -13.64
CA ARG A 312 -7.32 8.49 -14.20
C ARG A 312 -8.63 9.27 -14.25
N GLN A 313 -9.78 8.59 -14.22
CA GLN A 313 -11.10 9.18 -14.32
C GLN A 313 -11.74 9.46 -12.94
N LEU A 314 -11.19 8.89 -11.86
CA LEU A 314 -11.70 9.14 -10.52
C LEU A 314 -11.38 10.58 -10.09
N PRO A 315 -12.36 11.36 -9.62
CA PRO A 315 -12.16 12.76 -9.24
C PRO A 315 -11.36 12.92 -7.94
N GLU A 316 -11.52 11.97 -7.02
CA GLU A 316 -10.92 11.99 -5.70
C GLU A 316 -9.53 11.40 -5.69
N PHE A 317 -8.55 12.15 -5.19
CA PHE A 317 -7.14 11.73 -5.12
C PHE A 317 -6.95 10.43 -4.35
N GLN A 318 -7.62 10.29 -3.20
CA GLN A 318 -7.51 9.10 -2.35
C GLN A 318 -7.97 7.83 -3.07
N ASP A 319 -9.07 7.92 -3.83
CA ASP A 319 -9.61 6.79 -4.58
C ASP A 319 -8.72 6.42 -5.78
N ARG A 320 -8.08 7.42 -6.43
CA ARG A 320 -7.07 7.16 -7.47
C ARG A 320 -5.92 6.32 -6.91
N ILE A 321 -5.34 6.75 -5.80
CA ILE A 321 -4.17 6.11 -5.19
C ILE A 321 -4.55 4.72 -4.64
N ALA A 322 -5.73 4.58 -4.04
CA ALA A 322 -6.23 3.31 -3.54
C ALA A 322 -6.32 2.26 -4.66
N LEU A 323 -6.93 2.61 -5.79
CA LEU A 323 -7.05 1.70 -6.94
C LEU A 323 -5.68 1.31 -7.52
N LEU A 324 -4.76 2.28 -7.66
CA LEU A 324 -3.41 2.03 -8.14
C LEU A 324 -2.61 1.12 -7.19
N ASN A 325 -2.74 1.31 -5.88
CA ASN A 325 -2.09 0.43 -4.89
C ASN A 325 -2.62 -1.01 -4.96
N ARG A 326 -3.94 -1.19 -5.12
CA ARG A 326 -4.54 -2.53 -5.29
C ARG A 326 -3.97 -3.23 -6.53
N LEU A 327 -3.88 -2.51 -7.64
CA LEU A 327 -3.23 -3.01 -8.86
C LEU A 327 -1.77 -3.42 -8.61
N LEU A 328 -0.98 -2.57 -7.94
CA LEU A 328 0.44 -2.82 -7.69
C LEU A 328 0.71 -3.94 -6.68
N ILE A 329 -0.27 -4.32 -5.86
CA ILE A 329 -0.18 -5.55 -5.04
C ILE A 329 -0.22 -6.81 -5.91
N ILE A 330 -0.99 -6.77 -7.00
CA ILE A 330 -1.12 -7.89 -7.94
C ILE A 330 0.07 -7.91 -8.90
N ASN A 331 0.37 -6.76 -9.50
CA ASN A 331 1.50 -6.56 -10.40
C ASN A 331 2.41 -5.40 -9.95
N PRO A 332 3.39 -5.67 -9.07
CA PRO A 332 4.33 -4.65 -8.57
C PRO A 332 5.22 -4.01 -9.64
N SER A 333 5.28 -4.61 -10.84
CA SER A 333 6.09 -4.11 -11.97
C SER A 333 5.21 -3.53 -13.07
N HIS A 334 3.94 -3.20 -12.82
CA HIS A 334 3.06 -2.64 -13.85
C HIS A 334 3.46 -1.19 -14.16
N PRO A 335 4.00 -0.91 -15.36
CA PRO A 335 4.68 0.37 -15.57
C PRO A 335 3.71 1.55 -15.63
N GLU A 336 2.56 1.43 -16.30
CA GLU A 336 1.58 2.53 -16.38
C GLU A 336 0.97 2.88 -15.01
N ALA A 337 0.82 1.89 -14.13
CA ALA A 337 0.33 2.11 -12.78
C ALA A 337 1.39 2.78 -11.91
N LEU A 338 2.66 2.38 -12.02
CA LEU A 338 3.78 3.04 -11.35
C LEU A 338 3.93 4.49 -11.82
N THR A 339 3.86 4.75 -13.13
CA THR A 339 3.90 6.11 -13.69
C THR A 339 2.73 6.96 -13.19
N ALA A 340 1.51 6.40 -13.18
CA ALA A 340 0.34 7.12 -12.69
C ALA A 340 0.46 7.42 -11.19
N LEU A 341 0.90 6.44 -10.39
CA LEU A 341 1.06 6.59 -8.95
C LEU A 341 2.12 7.65 -8.62
N SER A 342 3.33 7.50 -9.17
CA SER A 342 4.44 8.41 -8.91
C SER A 342 4.14 9.84 -9.34
N ARG A 343 3.48 10.02 -10.50
CA ARG A 343 3.06 11.34 -10.98
C ARG A 343 2.02 11.98 -10.05
N ASN A 344 0.99 11.24 -9.62
CA ASN A 344 -0.04 11.77 -8.72
C ASN A 344 0.55 12.17 -7.37
N LEU A 345 1.40 11.32 -6.78
CA LEU A 345 2.04 11.60 -5.48
C LEU A 345 2.97 12.81 -5.57
N TYR A 346 3.82 12.88 -6.60
CA TYR A 346 4.76 14.00 -6.80
C TYR A 346 4.04 15.34 -6.96
N GLN A 347 3.02 15.37 -7.80
CA GLN A 347 2.24 16.59 -8.09
C GLN A 347 1.43 17.07 -6.88
N THR A 348 0.91 16.13 -6.09
CA THR A 348 0.21 16.45 -4.82
C THR A 348 1.19 17.05 -3.81
N LEU A 349 2.39 16.47 -3.68
CA LEU A 349 3.43 17.00 -2.81
C LEU A 349 3.87 18.42 -3.23
N LEU A 350 4.07 18.66 -4.53
CA LEU A 350 4.35 20.01 -5.04
C LEU A 350 3.23 21.01 -4.69
N SER A 351 1.99 20.64 -4.99
CA SER A 351 0.82 21.50 -4.77
C SER A 351 0.60 21.84 -3.30
N ALA A 352 0.90 20.91 -2.37
CA ALA A 352 0.81 21.16 -0.93
C ALA A 352 1.65 22.37 -0.51
N ARG A 353 2.87 22.51 -1.04
CA ARG A 353 3.73 23.66 -0.75
C ARG A 353 3.23 24.96 -1.37
N GLY A 354 2.72 24.90 -2.60
CA GLY A 354 2.10 26.06 -3.25
C GLY A 354 0.97 26.65 -2.41
N ASN A 355 0.10 25.77 -1.91
CA ASN A 355 -1.05 26.14 -1.08
C ASN A 355 -0.64 26.76 0.26
N GLU A 356 0.36 26.19 0.96
CA GLU A 356 0.88 26.74 2.22
C GLU A 356 1.42 28.17 2.06
N ASN A 357 2.01 28.48 0.91
CA ASN A 357 2.63 29.79 0.66
C ASN A 357 1.68 30.78 -0.05
N HIS A 358 0.42 30.41 -0.31
CA HIS A 358 -0.54 31.22 -1.07
C HIS A 358 -0.01 31.70 -2.44
N ALA A 359 0.94 30.98 -3.03
CA ALA A 359 1.58 31.34 -4.28
C ALA A 359 0.66 30.99 -5.46
N VAL A 360 -0.19 31.93 -5.88
CA VAL A 360 -1.09 31.72 -7.03
C VAL A 360 -0.31 31.92 -8.33
N VAL A 361 0.28 30.84 -8.85
CA VAL A 361 0.90 30.81 -10.18
C VAL A 361 -0.04 30.13 -11.16
N ARG A 362 -0.51 30.87 -12.17
CA ARG A 362 -1.48 30.35 -13.16
C ARG A 362 -0.85 29.40 -14.18
N ASP A 363 0.41 29.63 -14.53
CA ASP A 363 1.14 28.75 -15.45
C ASP A 363 1.61 27.50 -14.72
N SER A 364 1.19 26.32 -15.17
CA SER A 364 1.47 25.06 -14.48
C SER A 364 2.96 24.68 -14.50
N VAL A 365 3.69 25.06 -15.57
CA VAL A 365 5.11 24.71 -15.70
C VAL A 365 5.94 25.55 -14.72
N LEU A 366 5.63 26.85 -14.65
CA LEU A 366 6.23 27.73 -13.65
C LEU A 366 5.84 27.30 -12.23
N ALA A 367 4.57 26.97 -11.99
CA ALA A 367 4.09 26.52 -10.67
C ALA A 367 4.87 25.29 -10.19
N ASP A 368 5.01 24.26 -11.03
CA ASP A 368 5.76 23.05 -10.69
C ASP A 368 7.22 23.37 -10.32
N ARG A 369 7.89 24.19 -11.13
CA ARG A 369 9.29 24.57 -10.86
C ARG A 369 9.40 25.41 -9.59
N LEU A 370 8.50 26.35 -9.37
CA LEU A 370 8.47 27.20 -8.19
C LEU A 370 8.27 26.37 -6.92
N HIS A 371 7.26 25.50 -6.89
CA HIS A 371 6.97 24.65 -5.74
C HIS A 371 8.13 23.69 -5.43
N ALA A 372 8.82 23.18 -6.45
CA ALA A 372 10.00 22.35 -6.25
C ALA A 372 11.16 23.15 -5.61
N LEU A 373 11.39 24.39 -6.05
CA LEU A 373 12.39 25.28 -5.45
C LEU A 373 12.02 25.66 -4.01
N LEU A 374 10.73 25.89 -3.72
CA LEU A 374 10.24 26.15 -2.37
C LEU A 374 10.46 24.95 -1.45
N TRP A 375 10.26 23.72 -1.92
CA TRP A 375 10.62 22.53 -1.15
C TRP A 375 12.13 22.39 -0.93
N ASN A 376 12.93 22.65 -1.96
CA ASN A 376 14.39 22.58 -1.86
C ASN A 376 14.90 23.57 -0.80
N THR A 377 14.47 24.83 -0.87
CA THR A 377 14.90 25.88 0.06
C THR A 377 14.39 25.59 1.47
N TYR A 378 13.11 25.24 1.65
CA TYR A 378 12.55 24.88 2.95
C TYR A 378 13.31 23.74 3.65
N ALA A 379 13.51 22.61 2.96
CA ALA A 379 14.19 21.45 3.53
C ALA A 379 15.63 21.78 3.95
N GLN A 380 16.30 22.68 3.22
CA GLN A 380 17.67 23.12 3.51
C GLN A 380 17.73 24.13 4.67
N THR A 381 16.85 25.13 4.64
CA THR A 381 16.74 26.18 5.65
C THR A 381 16.37 25.59 7.02
N GLU A 382 15.29 24.83 7.08
CA GLU A 382 14.79 24.24 8.33
C GLU A 382 15.56 22.98 8.74
N ARG A 383 16.40 22.45 7.85
CA ARG A 383 17.10 21.17 8.03
C ARG A 383 16.11 20.07 8.39
N VAL A 384 15.05 19.99 7.60
CA VAL A 384 14.00 18.98 7.72
C VAL A 384 14.19 17.97 6.59
N ASP A 385 14.32 16.71 6.97
CA ASP A 385 14.08 15.60 6.06
C ASP A 385 12.57 15.47 5.95
N LEU A 386 12.03 15.71 4.74
CA LEU A 386 10.58 15.71 4.52
C LEU A 386 9.97 14.31 4.69
N ALA A 387 10.80 13.26 4.77
CA ALA A 387 10.39 11.91 5.16
C ALA A 387 10.34 11.73 6.69
N LEU A 388 10.81 12.67 7.50
CA LEU A 388 10.62 12.62 8.96
C LEU A 388 9.24 13.18 9.34
N GLY A 389 8.64 12.63 10.41
CA GLY A 389 7.37 13.13 10.95
C GLY A 389 6.17 12.18 10.78
N MET A 390 6.37 10.92 10.40
CA MET A 390 5.29 9.93 10.44
C MET A 390 4.92 9.55 11.88
N GLU A 391 3.63 9.52 12.18
CA GLU A 391 3.10 8.87 13.39
C GLU A 391 2.70 7.42 13.11
N MET A 392 3.03 6.52 14.06
CA MET A 392 2.73 5.09 13.95
C MET A 392 1.22 4.78 13.90
N GLY A 393 0.36 5.74 14.30
CA GLY A 393 -1.10 5.64 14.25
C GLY A 393 -1.73 6.20 12.97
N GLY A 394 -0.94 6.82 12.09
CA GLY A 394 -1.45 7.60 10.95
C GLY A 394 -2.09 8.93 11.37
N PHE A 395 -2.09 9.89 10.45
CA PHE A 395 -2.79 11.17 10.63
C PHE A 395 -4.12 11.16 9.87
N SER A 396 -5.04 12.05 10.26
CA SER A 396 -6.32 12.24 9.54
C SER A 396 -6.13 12.78 8.10
N LYS A 397 -4.95 13.34 7.81
CA LYS A 397 -4.52 13.76 6.47
C LYS A 397 -3.07 13.34 6.25
N PRO A 398 -2.67 12.97 5.03
CA PRO A 398 -1.28 12.64 4.73
C PRO A 398 -0.36 13.85 4.92
N THR A 399 0.80 13.59 5.50
CA THR A 399 1.94 14.48 5.62
C THR A 399 2.88 14.38 4.40
N PRO A 400 3.83 15.31 4.21
CA PRO A 400 4.88 15.17 3.20
C PRO A 400 5.60 13.80 3.23
N ALA A 401 5.82 13.25 4.42
CA ALA A 401 6.48 11.96 4.60
C ALA A 401 5.68 10.80 3.98
N ASP A 402 4.35 10.82 4.15
CA ASP A 402 3.46 9.79 3.58
C ASP A 402 3.56 9.72 2.06
N TYR A 403 3.70 10.86 1.39
CA TYR A 403 3.92 10.91 -0.06
C TYR A 403 5.29 10.36 -0.43
N ILE A 404 6.35 10.79 0.24
CA ILE A 404 7.74 10.42 -0.09
C ILE A 404 7.97 8.90 0.07
N TYR A 405 7.52 8.30 1.18
CA TYR A 405 7.70 6.87 1.43
C TYR A 405 6.98 5.96 0.43
N ARG A 406 5.93 6.46 -0.22
CA ARG A 406 5.19 5.74 -1.25
C ARG A 406 5.76 5.99 -2.64
N MET A 407 6.18 7.23 -2.88
CA MET A 407 6.64 7.70 -4.18
C MET A 407 8.02 7.13 -4.53
N ILE A 408 9.00 7.18 -3.61
CA ILE A 408 10.37 6.75 -3.90
C ILE A 408 10.43 5.29 -4.35
N PRO A 409 9.87 4.30 -3.62
CA PRO A 409 9.93 2.90 -4.06
C PRO A 409 9.23 2.66 -5.40
N ALA A 410 8.15 3.39 -5.68
CA ALA A 410 7.46 3.31 -6.96
C ALA A 410 8.32 3.87 -8.11
N MET A 411 8.97 5.01 -7.89
CA MET A 411 9.86 5.64 -8.87
C MET A 411 11.14 4.82 -9.09
N GLU A 412 11.72 4.23 -8.04
CA GLU A 412 12.84 3.28 -8.13
C GLU A 412 12.47 2.06 -8.97
N LYS A 413 11.31 1.47 -8.68
CA LYS A 413 10.83 0.32 -9.44
C LYS A 413 10.58 0.70 -10.90
N LEU A 414 10.02 1.88 -11.16
CA LEU A 414 9.79 2.39 -12.51
C LEU A 414 11.12 2.61 -13.25
N ALA A 415 12.13 3.20 -12.60
CA ALA A 415 13.46 3.40 -13.20
C ALA A 415 14.16 2.07 -13.55
N GLN A 416 13.87 0.98 -12.83
CA GLN A 416 14.39 -0.35 -13.16
C GLN A 416 13.73 -0.97 -14.40
N ILE A 417 12.42 -0.75 -14.59
CA ILE A 417 11.64 -1.38 -15.67
C ILE A 417 11.46 -0.50 -16.91
N ARG A 418 11.64 0.82 -16.76
CA ARG A 418 11.60 1.87 -17.79
C ARG A 418 12.76 2.86 -17.58
N PRO A 419 14.02 2.43 -17.74
CA PRO A 419 15.18 3.33 -17.56
C PRO A 419 15.19 4.51 -18.54
N GLU A 420 14.46 4.41 -19.64
CA GLU A 420 14.25 5.46 -20.65
C GLU A 420 13.33 6.59 -20.18
N ASP A 421 12.54 6.40 -19.11
CA ASP A 421 11.68 7.44 -18.54
C ASP A 421 12.52 8.46 -17.75
N LEU A 422 13.12 9.41 -18.48
CA LEU A 422 13.97 10.46 -17.91
C LEU A 422 13.22 11.35 -16.92
N GLU A 423 11.93 11.61 -17.16
CA GLU A 423 11.12 12.45 -16.27
C GLU A 423 10.97 11.79 -14.89
N ASN A 424 10.69 10.49 -14.84
CA ASN A 424 10.69 9.74 -13.59
C ASN A 424 12.04 9.81 -12.88
N ARG A 425 13.15 9.69 -13.62
CA ARG A 425 14.50 9.71 -13.05
C ARG A 425 14.89 11.09 -12.49
N PHE A 426 14.54 12.19 -13.17
CA PHE A 426 14.70 13.54 -12.64
C PHE A 426 13.93 13.74 -11.33
N ARG A 427 12.68 13.27 -11.30
CA ARG A 427 11.83 13.36 -10.10
C ARG A 427 12.35 12.49 -8.97
N LEU A 428 12.88 11.31 -9.27
CA LEU A 428 13.48 10.41 -8.28
C LEU A 428 14.72 11.06 -7.63
N GLY A 429 15.61 11.67 -8.41
CA GLY A 429 16.74 12.43 -7.87
C GLY A 429 16.30 13.56 -6.94
N THR A 430 15.25 14.28 -7.33
CA THR A 430 14.62 15.32 -6.50
C THR A 430 13.99 14.76 -5.22
N ALA A 431 13.30 13.63 -5.31
CA ALA A 431 12.68 12.98 -4.18
C ALA A 431 13.71 12.50 -3.14
N TYR A 432 14.84 11.92 -3.59
CA TYR A 432 15.94 11.59 -2.69
C TYR A 432 16.50 12.83 -1.98
N ARG A 433 16.61 13.96 -2.69
CA ARG A 433 17.04 15.24 -2.11
C ARG A 433 16.08 15.70 -1.00
N TRP A 434 14.77 15.61 -1.24
CA TRP A 434 13.74 15.95 -0.24
C TRP A 434 13.70 15.00 0.95
N ALA A 435 14.01 13.72 0.73
CA ALA A 435 14.18 12.70 1.77
C ALA A 435 15.55 12.76 2.46
N ASN A 436 16.35 13.80 2.18
CA ASN A 436 17.71 13.99 2.68
C ASN A 436 18.65 12.78 2.48
N ASP A 437 18.41 11.93 1.47
CA ASP A 437 19.36 10.90 1.03
C ASP A 437 20.37 11.53 0.05
N GLN A 438 21.24 12.37 0.62
CA GLN A 438 22.14 13.27 -0.12
C GLN A 438 23.02 12.55 -1.14
N LEU A 439 23.60 11.41 -0.76
CA LEU A 439 24.50 10.68 -1.63
C LEU A 439 23.76 10.00 -2.77
N THR A 440 22.58 9.45 -2.50
CA THR A 440 21.74 8.83 -3.54
C THR A 440 21.19 9.88 -4.49
N ALA A 441 20.78 11.06 -3.99
CA ALA A 441 20.34 12.18 -4.80
C ALA A 441 21.43 12.69 -5.76
N ILE A 442 22.67 12.84 -5.26
CA ILE A 442 23.83 13.23 -6.09
C ILE A 442 24.09 12.16 -7.15
N LYS A 443 24.20 10.89 -6.76
CA LYS A 443 24.47 9.78 -7.71
C LYS A 443 23.41 9.66 -8.80
N ALA A 444 22.13 9.82 -8.45
CA ALA A 444 21.03 9.75 -9.40
C ALA A 444 21.14 10.85 -10.47
N ASN A 445 21.44 12.08 -10.05
CA ASN A 445 21.58 13.21 -10.97
C ASN A 445 22.91 13.19 -11.74
N GLU A 446 24.01 12.72 -11.13
CA GLU A 446 25.29 12.48 -11.82
C GLU A 446 25.13 11.43 -12.94
N ALA A 447 24.35 10.38 -12.72
CA ALA A 447 24.05 9.40 -13.75
C ALA A 447 23.30 10.03 -14.93
N LEU A 448 22.31 10.88 -14.67
CA LEU A 448 21.59 11.61 -15.73
C LEU A 448 22.51 12.55 -16.51
N VAL A 449 23.37 13.31 -15.82
CA VAL A 449 24.39 14.13 -16.48
C VAL A 449 25.32 13.25 -17.30
N LYS A 450 25.79 12.11 -16.80
CA LYS A 450 26.68 11.24 -17.59
C LYS A 450 26.01 10.65 -18.84
N GLU A 451 24.74 10.29 -18.75
CA GLU A 451 24.01 9.60 -19.81
C GLU A 451 23.44 10.54 -20.87
N ILE A 452 23.09 11.78 -20.52
CA ILE A 452 22.51 12.76 -21.45
C ILE A 452 23.65 13.51 -22.16
N PRO A 453 23.81 13.35 -23.49
CA PRO A 453 24.85 14.04 -24.26
C PRO A 453 24.69 15.58 -24.22
N ALA A 454 25.79 16.30 -24.41
CA ALA A 454 25.79 17.77 -24.35
C ALA A 454 24.99 18.42 -25.50
N GLU A 455 24.85 17.71 -26.62
CA GLU A 455 24.06 18.11 -27.78
C GLU A 455 22.56 18.22 -27.46
N HIS A 456 22.09 17.53 -26.42
CA HIS A 456 20.74 17.67 -25.89
C HIS A 456 20.68 18.80 -24.85
N GLY A 457 20.98 20.03 -25.28
CA GLY A 457 21.21 21.20 -24.43
C GLY A 457 20.17 21.41 -23.32
N GLU A 458 18.87 21.37 -23.63
CA GLU A 458 17.80 21.54 -22.64
C GLU A 458 17.79 20.44 -21.55
N LEU A 459 17.85 19.18 -21.96
CA LEU A 459 17.86 18.04 -21.03
C LEU A 459 19.14 18.02 -20.19
N ARG A 460 20.27 18.35 -20.82
CA ARG A 460 21.57 18.45 -20.16
C ARG A 460 21.57 19.57 -19.12
N SER A 461 21.03 20.74 -19.49
CA SER A 461 20.89 21.89 -18.59
C SER A 461 20.06 21.51 -17.35
N ARG A 462 18.90 20.86 -17.55
CA ARG A 462 18.09 20.39 -16.43
C ARG A 462 18.84 19.42 -15.52
N ALA A 463 19.57 18.46 -16.09
CA ALA A 463 20.35 17.50 -15.30
C ALA A 463 21.44 18.16 -14.45
N LEU A 464 22.14 19.14 -15.02
CA LEU A 464 23.14 19.93 -14.31
C LEU A 464 22.51 20.79 -13.20
N ILE A 465 21.35 21.41 -13.44
CA ILE A 465 20.60 22.16 -12.40
C ILE A 465 20.23 21.23 -11.24
N GLU A 466 19.65 20.06 -11.53
CA GLU A 466 19.24 19.13 -10.47
C GLU A 466 20.43 18.56 -9.70
N LEU A 467 21.57 18.34 -10.36
CA LEU A 467 22.81 17.93 -9.72
C LEU A 467 23.35 19.02 -8.78
N ALA A 468 23.40 20.27 -9.26
CA ALA A 468 23.83 21.42 -8.47
C ALA A 468 22.99 21.56 -7.20
N TRP A 469 21.65 21.45 -7.30
CA TRP A 469 20.76 21.48 -6.14
C TRP A 469 21.01 20.33 -5.15
N SER A 470 21.33 19.13 -5.63
CA SER A 470 21.67 17.99 -4.75
C SER A 470 22.97 18.23 -3.99
N ARG A 471 23.97 18.87 -4.61
CA ARG A 471 25.21 19.28 -3.93
C ARG A 471 24.98 20.40 -2.93
N ILE A 472 24.21 21.44 -3.30
CA ILE A 472 23.80 22.51 -2.38
C ILE A 472 23.10 21.92 -1.15
N ALA A 473 22.16 20.99 -1.36
CA ALA A 473 21.43 20.35 -0.26
C ALA A 473 22.36 19.65 0.74
N LYS A 474 23.35 18.90 0.24
CA LYS A 474 24.37 18.25 1.08
C LYS A 474 25.14 19.27 1.92
N VAL A 475 25.59 20.38 1.30
CA VAL A 475 26.39 21.41 1.99
C VAL A 475 25.55 22.14 3.03
N ALA A 476 24.36 22.61 2.64
CA ALA A 476 23.44 23.33 3.52
C ALA A 476 23.04 22.50 4.75
N TRP A 477 22.71 21.21 4.54
CA TRP A 477 22.31 20.32 5.63
C TRP A 477 23.46 20.04 6.63
N ASN A 478 24.64 19.73 6.10
CA ASN A 478 25.80 19.34 6.91
C ASN A 478 26.52 20.55 7.53
N ARG A 479 26.23 21.77 7.06
CA ARG A 479 26.88 23.03 7.47
C ARG A 479 28.41 22.99 7.37
N ARG A 480 28.92 22.29 6.35
CA ARG A 480 30.35 22.27 6.00
C ARG A 480 30.54 23.19 4.80
N LEU A 481 30.65 24.49 5.05
CA LEU A 481 30.76 25.50 3.98
C LEU A 481 32.05 25.31 3.17
N GLU A 482 33.07 24.74 3.78
CA GLU A 482 34.33 24.33 3.15
C GLU A 482 34.21 23.11 2.21
N ASP A 483 33.04 22.44 2.14
CA ASP A 483 32.84 21.33 1.21
C ASP A 483 32.96 21.82 -0.24
N PRO A 484 33.91 21.29 -1.05
CA PRO A 484 34.12 21.75 -2.41
C PRO A 484 32.89 21.54 -3.31
N GLY A 485 31.94 20.70 -2.89
CA GLY A 485 30.68 20.48 -3.57
C GLY A 485 29.89 21.76 -3.85
N ILE A 486 30.02 22.82 -3.04
CA ILE A 486 29.32 24.09 -3.30
C ILE A 486 29.89 24.85 -4.51
N LEU A 487 31.22 24.85 -4.68
CA LEU A 487 31.87 25.46 -5.84
C LEU A 487 31.61 24.64 -7.11
N VAL A 488 31.55 23.31 -6.98
CA VAL A 488 31.14 22.43 -8.07
C VAL A 488 29.68 22.70 -8.47
N ALA A 489 28.78 22.85 -7.50
CA ALA A 489 27.38 23.18 -7.77
C ALA A 489 27.23 24.51 -8.53
N TYR A 490 28.00 25.54 -8.16
CA TYR A 490 28.01 26.80 -8.90
C TYR A 490 28.43 26.60 -10.36
N LYS A 491 29.50 25.84 -10.61
CA LYS A 491 30.00 25.55 -11.98
C LYS A 491 29.00 24.72 -12.80
N GLU A 492 28.36 23.72 -12.19
CA GLU A 492 27.31 22.93 -12.83
C GLU A 492 26.12 23.81 -13.23
N ALA A 493 25.70 24.72 -12.35
CA ALA A 493 24.64 25.69 -12.65
C ALA A 493 25.06 26.71 -13.73
N GLU A 494 26.33 27.14 -13.76
CA GLU A 494 26.85 28.01 -14.81
C GLU A 494 26.88 27.31 -16.19
N GLU A 495 27.31 26.05 -16.23
CA GLU A 495 27.26 25.23 -17.45
C GLU A 495 25.80 25.03 -17.91
N ALA A 496 24.90 24.74 -16.99
CA ALA A 496 23.47 24.63 -17.29
C ALA A 496 22.92 25.93 -17.87
N PHE A 497 23.32 27.08 -17.32
CA PHE A 497 22.92 28.39 -17.83
C PHE A 497 23.40 28.58 -19.27
N LYS A 498 24.63 28.19 -19.62
CA LYS A 498 25.17 28.30 -20.98
C LYS A 498 24.38 27.45 -21.99
N LEU A 499 23.93 26.26 -21.57
CA LEU A 499 23.19 25.30 -22.40
C LEU A 499 21.69 25.58 -22.50
N ALA A 500 21.11 26.33 -21.56
CA ALA A 500 19.69 26.63 -21.55
C ALA A 500 19.34 27.69 -22.60
N ASP A 501 18.27 27.46 -23.37
CA ASP A 501 17.67 28.47 -24.25
C ASP A 501 16.34 29.01 -23.69
N ARG A 502 15.65 28.21 -22.86
CA ARG A 502 14.34 28.57 -22.30
C ARG A 502 14.50 29.54 -21.11
N PRO A 503 13.68 30.61 -21.02
CA PRO A 503 13.73 31.54 -19.90
C PRO A 503 13.59 30.87 -18.53
N LEU A 504 12.77 29.83 -18.42
CA LEU A 504 12.58 29.08 -17.16
C LEU A 504 13.88 28.41 -16.69
N ASP A 505 14.64 27.81 -17.60
CA ASP A 505 15.88 27.12 -17.26
C ASP A 505 17.02 28.11 -17.00
N LYS A 506 17.09 29.22 -17.77
CA LYS A 506 17.99 30.35 -17.49
C LYS A 506 17.74 30.94 -16.10
N PHE A 507 16.47 31.22 -15.77
CA PHE A 507 16.06 31.66 -14.44
C PHE A 507 16.52 30.66 -13.37
N THR A 508 16.20 29.38 -13.54
CA THR A 508 16.49 28.37 -12.52
C THR A 508 17.99 28.23 -12.32
N ALA A 509 18.78 28.19 -13.39
CA ALA A 509 20.24 28.12 -13.32
C ALA A 509 20.84 29.35 -12.63
N ALA A 510 20.42 30.56 -13.00
CA ALA A 510 20.89 31.80 -12.36
C ALA A 510 20.51 31.88 -10.88
N TYR A 511 19.29 31.47 -10.52
CA TYR A 511 18.86 31.40 -9.14
C TYR A 511 19.70 30.38 -8.35
N THR A 512 20.01 29.24 -8.94
CA THR A 512 20.88 28.21 -8.34
C THR A 512 22.31 28.72 -8.13
N MET A 513 22.86 29.48 -9.09
CA MET A 513 24.15 30.15 -8.93
C MET A 513 24.14 31.14 -7.76
N GLY A 514 23.15 32.05 -7.70
CA GLY A 514 23.03 32.99 -6.59
C GLY A 514 22.88 32.29 -5.23
N TYR A 515 22.05 31.26 -5.17
CA TYR A 515 21.79 30.50 -3.95
C TYR A 515 23.01 29.69 -3.49
N SER A 516 23.80 29.11 -4.40
CA SER A 516 25.04 28.41 -4.03
C SER A 516 26.07 29.34 -3.37
N LEU A 517 26.18 30.59 -3.82
CA LEU A 517 27.07 31.59 -3.24
C LEU A 517 26.73 31.95 -1.79
N ILE A 518 25.48 31.73 -1.35
CA ILE A 518 25.10 31.92 0.07
C ILE A 518 25.94 31.01 0.99
N PHE A 519 26.30 29.81 0.51
CA PHE A 519 27.00 28.78 1.28
C PHE A 519 28.50 28.70 0.99
N THR A 520 29.08 29.63 0.23
CA THR A 520 30.53 29.66 -0.02
C THR A 520 31.29 30.36 1.12
N PRO A 521 32.46 29.83 1.56
CA PRO A 521 33.37 30.56 2.45
C PRO A 521 33.85 31.82 1.73
N ASN A 522 33.78 32.99 2.39
CA ASN A 522 34.06 34.30 1.81
C ASN A 522 33.06 34.72 0.70
N ARG A 523 31.78 34.68 1.03
CA ARG A 523 30.66 35.07 0.17
C ARG A 523 30.90 36.41 -0.56
N ASP A 524 30.94 36.35 -1.88
CA ASP A 524 30.96 37.55 -2.74
C ASP A 524 29.53 38.07 -2.95
N ASN A 525 29.16 39.06 -2.15
CA ASN A 525 27.85 39.69 -2.20
C ASN A 525 27.56 40.37 -3.55
N ARG A 526 28.56 40.91 -4.24
CA ARG A 526 28.35 41.61 -5.53
C ARG A 526 28.04 40.61 -6.63
N THR A 527 28.81 39.52 -6.70
CA THR A 527 28.53 38.44 -7.65
C THR A 527 27.19 37.78 -7.34
N MET A 528 26.89 37.54 -6.06
CA MET A 528 25.60 36.97 -5.65
C MET A 528 24.41 37.86 -6.05
N LEU A 529 24.49 39.18 -5.80
CA LEU A 529 23.46 40.13 -6.24
C LEU A 529 23.28 40.10 -7.75
N LYS A 530 24.39 40.10 -8.52
CA LYS A 530 24.36 39.99 -9.98
C LYS A 530 23.63 38.73 -10.45
N ARG A 531 23.85 37.58 -9.81
CA ARG A 531 23.17 36.32 -10.16
C ARG A 531 21.68 36.33 -9.83
N PHE A 532 21.29 36.91 -8.69
CA PHE A 532 19.86 37.07 -8.38
C PHE A 532 19.16 38.08 -9.31
N ALA A 533 19.84 39.16 -9.70
CA ALA A 533 19.32 40.10 -10.70
C ALA A 533 19.16 39.44 -12.08
N GLU A 534 20.12 38.61 -12.50
CA GLU A 534 20.04 37.81 -13.73
C GLU A 534 18.88 36.80 -13.66
N ALA A 535 18.72 36.11 -12.53
CA ALA A 535 17.58 35.21 -12.30
C ALA A 535 16.24 35.96 -12.42
N ARG A 536 16.15 37.14 -11.83
CA ARG A 536 14.97 38.00 -11.90
C ARG A 536 14.64 38.42 -13.33
N HIS A 537 15.66 38.81 -14.09
CA HIS A 537 15.50 39.20 -15.50
C HIS A 537 14.88 38.08 -16.34
N TRP A 538 15.37 36.84 -16.18
CA TRP A 538 14.81 35.68 -16.88
C TRP A 538 13.45 35.26 -16.34
N PHE A 539 13.23 35.37 -15.02
CA PHE A 539 11.95 35.06 -14.40
C PHE A 539 10.80 35.90 -14.98
N LYS A 540 11.02 37.21 -15.18
CA LYS A 540 10.03 38.13 -15.78
C LYS A 540 9.60 37.71 -17.20
N GLN A 541 10.41 36.90 -17.89
CA GLN A 541 10.12 36.41 -19.25
C GLN A 541 9.38 35.06 -19.24
N VAL A 542 9.15 34.44 -18.07
CA VAL A 542 8.42 33.18 -17.97
C VAL A 542 6.91 33.45 -17.95
N ALA A 543 6.16 32.65 -18.71
CA ALA A 543 4.71 32.70 -18.68
C ALA A 543 4.17 32.49 -17.25
N GLY A 544 3.25 33.36 -16.82
CA GLY A 544 2.67 33.31 -15.48
C GLY A 544 3.53 33.90 -14.36
N ALA A 545 4.71 34.45 -14.66
CA ALA A 545 5.54 35.15 -13.69
C ALA A 545 4.85 36.43 -13.17
N SER A 546 5.02 36.70 -11.88
CA SER A 546 4.49 37.89 -11.23
C SER A 546 5.44 38.43 -10.15
N PRO A 547 5.34 39.71 -9.77
CA PRO A 547 6.10 40.24 -8.64
C PRO A 547 5.90 39.45 -7.34
N GLU A 548 4.67 38.97 -7.08
CA GLU A 548 4.33 38.19 -5.89
C GLU A 548 5.04 36.82 -5.89
N SER A 549 4.95 36.07 -7.00
CA SER A 549 5.64 34.78 -7.15
C SER A 549 7.16 34.89 -7.05
N TRP A 550 7.73 36.00 -7.53
CA TRP A 550 9.15 36.31 -7.31
C TRP A 550 9.49 36.56 -5.83
N ARG A 551 8.70 37.40 -5.14
CA ARG A 551 8.90 37.68 -3.70
C ARG A 551 8.80 36.42 -2.85
N TYR A 552 7.90 35.49 -3.20
CA TYR A 552 7.80 34.22 -2.49
C TYR A 552 9.09 33.39 -2.54
N LEU A 553 9.78 33.36 -3.68
CA LEU A 553 11.09 32.70 -3.76
C LEU A 553 12.11 33.34 -2.84
N LEU A 554 12.16 34.67 -2.79
CA LEU A 554 13.09 35.41 -1.95
C LEU A 554 12.74 35.36 -0.46
N GLY A 555 11.49 35.06 -0.13
CA GLY A 555 10.97 34.99 1.24
C GLY A 555 11.39 33.76 2.05
N ASN A 556 12.18 32.84 1.48
CA ASN A 556 12.78 31.78 2.30
C ASN A 556 13.81 32.38 3.28
N GLU A 557 13.88 31.89 4.52
CA GLU A 557 14.71 32.51 5.58
C GLU A 557 16.18 32.63 5.19
N THR A 558 16.70 31.73 4.34
CA THR A 558 18.09 31.79 3.89
C THR A 558 18.35 32.99 2.97
N VAL A 559 17.53 33.22 1.96
CA VAL A 559 17.66 34.38 1.05
C VAL A 559 17.19 35.66 1.74
N LYS A 560 16.11 35.59 2.52
CA LYS A 560 15.59 36.71 3.31
C LYS A 560 16.65 37.27 4.25
N ALA A 561 17.37 36.42 4.98
CA ALA A 561 18.45 36.87 5.86
C ALA A 561 19.56 37.62 5.12
N VAL A 562 19.83 37.30 3.85
CA VAL A 562 20.79 38.05 3.01
C VAL A 562 20.24 39.42 2.63
N ILE A 563 18.97 39.46 2.20
CA ILE A 563 18.31 40.70 1.78
C ILE A 563 18.18 41.69 2.94
N ASP A 564 17.77 41.19 4.11
CA ASP A 564 17.59 42.01 5.31
C ASP A 564 18.94 42.51 5.85
N ALA A 565 20.02 41.74 5.68
CA ALA A 565 21.34 42.11 6.19
C ALA A 565 22.14 43.04 5.26
N ASN A 566 21.79 43.15 3.96
CA ASN A 566 22.53 43.98 3.01
C ASN A 566 21.58 44.86 2.17
N PRO A 567 21.57 46.19 2.37
CA PRO A 567 20.72 47.12 1.63
C PRO A 567 20.83 47.04 0.10
N GLU A 568 21.98 46.64 -0.46
CA GLU A 568 22.16 46.51 -1.92
C GLU A 568 21.18 45.50 -2.54
N PHE A 569 20.73 44.52 -1.76
CA PHE A 569 19.80 43.47 -2.20
C PHE A 569 18.34 43.92 -2.20
N GLN A 570 18.00 45.07 -1.62
CA GLN A 570 16.62 45.60 -1.59
C GLN A 570 16.08 45.87 -3.00
N SER A 571 16.97 46.20 -3.95
CA SER A 571 16.65 46.33 -5.38
C SER A 571 16.01 45.08 -6.00
N LEU A 572 16.18 43.90 -5.39
CA LEU A 572 15.52 42.66 -5.84
C LEU A 572 14.02 42.62 -5.50
N LEU A 573 13.55 43.44 -4.57
CA LEU A 573 12.15 43.49 -4.10
C LEU A 573 11.31 44.58 -4.79
N GLU A 574 11.96 45.60 -5.33
CA GLU A 574 11.31 46.76 -5.98
C GLU A 574 10.52 46.34 -7.22
N GLU A 575 9.30 46.84 -7.41
CA GLU A 575 8.52 46.63 -8.64
C GLU A 575 9.15 47.46 -9.77
N SER A 576 9.72 46.81 -10.78
CA SER A 576 10.11 47.46 -12.03
C SER A 576 9.48 46.77 -13.22
#